data_AF-A0A0L6WB35-F1
#
_entry.id   AF-A0A0L6WB35-F1
#
_cell.length_a   1.000
_cell.length_b   1.000
_cell.length_c   1.000
_cell.angle_alpha   90.00
_cell.angle_beta   90.00
_cell.angle_gamma   90.00
#
_symmetry.space_group_name_H-M   'P 1'
#
loop_
_entity.id
_entity.type
_entity.pdbx_description
1 polymer ?
#
loop_
_entity_poly.entity_id
_entity_poly.type
_entity_poly.pdbx_seq_one_letter_code
_entity_poly.pdbx_strand_id
1 'polypeptide(L)'
;CNNCQHYGHIRRDCKAEGACANCSSFGHMAATCMAGTHRCISCGTDSSHASSDCNCPTFRKQCKDLDSHFPENCMPTFPTNDPAS
;
A
#
# COMPACT_ATOMS: atom_id res chain seq x y z
N CYS A 1 1.47 -5.52 1.14
CA CYS A 1 2.71 -6.19 1.57
C CYS A 1 3.90 -5.22 1.50
N ASN A 2 4.66 -5.04 2.58
CA ASN A 2 5.83 -4.14 2.58
C ASN A 2 7.13 -4.78 2.03
N ASN A 3 7.07 -6.04 1.60
CA ASN A 3 8.17 -6.73 0.93
C ASN A 3 8.05 -6.59 -0.59
N CYS A 4 7.01 -7.14 -1.20
CA CYS A 4 6.80 -7.11 -2.65
C CYS A 4 5.99 -5.92 -3.15
N GLN A 5 5.51 -5.04 -2.26
CA GLN A 5 4.72 -3.84 -2.60
C GLN A 5 3.35 -4.09 -3.28
N HIS A 6 2.90 -5.35 -3.38
CA HIS A 6 1.55 -5.70 -3.82
C HIS A 6 0.53 -5.73 -2.68
N TYR A 7 -0.74 -5.51 -3.00
CA TYR A 7 -1.88 -5.54 -2.07
C TYR A 7 -2.38 -6.97 -1.82
N GLY A 8 -3.31 -7.12 -0.87
CA GLY A 8 -3.99 -8.39 -0.58
C GLY A 8 -3.28 -9.35 0.38
N HIS A 9 -2.05 -9.05 0.83
CA HIS A 9 -1.35 -9.83 1.85
C HIS A 9 -0.35 -8.99 2.65
N ILE A 10 0.04 -9.50 3.82
CA ILE A 10 1.08 -8.93 4.69
C ILE A 10 2.44 -9.58 4.43
N ARG A 11 3.51 -9.00 4.99
CA ARG A 11 4.89 -9.48 4.80
C ARG A 11 5.06 -10.96 5.15
N ARG A 12 4.43 -11.38 6.24
CA ARG A 12 4.52 -12.75 6.77
C ARG A 12 4.06 -13.80 5.76
N ASP A 13 3.06 -13.47 4.95
CA ASP A 13 2.47 -14.36 3.95
C ASP A 13 3.06 -14.15 2.54
N CYS A 14 4.07 -13.28 2.42
CA CYS A 14 4.68 -12.96 1.13
C CYS A 14 5.62 -14.06 0.66
N LYS A 15 5.39 -14.53 -0.56
CA LYS A 15 6.25 -15.52 -1.24
C LYS A 15 7.08 -14.94 -2.39
N ALA A 16 6.90 -13.65 -2.68
CA ALA A 16 7.58 -12.96 -3.76
C ALA A 16 8.87 -12.29 -3.29
N GLU A 17 9.75 -11.98 -4.24
CA GLU A 17 10.97 -11.22 -3.95
C GLU A 17 10.67 -9.79 -3.49
N GLY A 18 11.58 -9.24 -2.70
CA GLY A 18 11.46 -7.90 -2.14
C GLY A 18 11.68 -6.82 -3.19
N ALA A 19 10.66 -6.00 -3.42
CA ALA A 19 10.72 -4.87 -4.32
C ALA A 19 10.87 -3.56 -3.53
N CYS A 20 11.71 -2.66 -4.04
CA CYS A 20 11.89 -1.34 -3.47
C CYS A 20 10.59 -0.53 -3.60
N ALA A 21 10.10 0.00 -2.47
CA ALA A 21 8.88 0.82 -2.45
C ALA A 21 8.99 2.10 -3.30
N ASN A 22 10.19 2.63 -3.49
CA ASN A 22 10.42 3.88 -4.21
C ASN A 22 10.48 3.70 -5.73
N CYS A 23 11.11 2.63 -6.25
CA CYS A 23 11.38 2.48 -7.68
C CYS A 23 10.92 1.15 -8.29
N SER A 24 10.31 0.27 -7.48
CA SER A 24 9.85 -1.07 -7.87
C SER A 24 10.94 -2.04 -8.35
N SER A 25 12.22 -1.70 -8.20
CA SER A 25 13.34 -2.61 -8.51
C SER A 25 13.70 -3.50 -7.32
N PHE A 26 14.33 -4.64 -7.61
CA PHE A 26 14.81 -5.60 -6.62
C PHE A 26 16.26 -5.30 -6.18
N GLY A 27 16.71 -5.97 -5.11
CA GLY A 27 18.11 -5.92 -4.66
C GLY A 27 18.47 -4.78 -3.71
N HIS A 28 17.53 -3.88 -3.39
CA HIS A 28 17.74 -2.84 -2.38
C HIS A 28 16.44 -2.46 -1.67
N MET A 29 16.57 -1.79 -0.52
CA MET A 29 15.43 -1.26 0.24
C MET A 29 15.21 0.22 -0.09
N ALA A 30 14.02 0.74 0.24
CA ALA A 30 13.68 2.15 0.01
C ALA A 30 14.69 3.12 0.65
N ALA A 31 15.25 2.77 1.82
CA ALA A 31 16.24 3.57 2.54
C ALA A 31 17.58 3.73 1.80
N THR A 32 17.93 2.79 0.91
CA THR A 32 19.16 2.82 0.11
C THR A 32 18.86 3.04 -1.38
N CYS A 33 17.65 3.51 -1.71
CA CYS A 33 17.25 3.76 -3.08
C CYS A 33 17.93 5.02 -3.62
N MET A 34 18.59 4.89 -4.77
CA MET A 34 19.25 6.00 -5.48
C MET A 34 18.52 6.40 -6.77
N ALA A 35 17.31 5.89 -6.99
CA ALA A 35 16.52 6.26 -8.15
C ALA A 35 16.04 7.72 -8.03
N GLY A 36 16.24 8.49 -9.10
CA GLY A 36 15.79 9.89 -9.16
C GLY A 36 14.29 10.07 -9.38
N THR A 37 13.57 8.98 -9.69
CA THR A 37 12.12 9.00 -9.92
C THR A 37 11.43 7.89 -9.14
N HIS A 38 10.22 8.19 -8.69
CA HIS A 38 9.38 7.21 -8.02
C HIS A 38 8.56 6.40 -9.01
N ARG A 39 8.39 5.12 -8.69
CA ARG A 39 7.58 4.17 -9.46
C ARG A 39 6.76 3.33 -8.50
N CYS A 40 5.47 3.21 -8.78
CA CYS A 40 4.58 2.32 -8.05
C CYS A 40 4.43 1.00 -8.81
N ILE A 41 4.70 -0.13 -8.13
CA ILE A 41 4.64 -1.46 -8.75
C ILE A 41 3.24 -1.81 -9.24
N SER A 42 2.21 -1.36 -8.51
CA SER A 42 0.82 -1.66 -8.80
C SER A 42 0.22 -0.74 -9.86
N CYS A 43 0.78 0.46 -10.00
CA CYS A 43 0.35 1.46 -10.97
C CYS A 43 1.17 1.34 -12.30
N GLY A 44 2.37 0.72 -12.29
CA GLY A 44 3.10 0.32 -13.50
C GLY A 44 4.19 1.30 -13.98
N THR A 45 4.53 1.25 -15.27
CA THR A 45 5.65 1.99 -15.86
C THR A 45 5.46 3.51 -15.89
N ASP A 46 4.22 3.96 -15.94
CA ASP A 46 3.82 5.36 -16.12
C ASP A 46 3.52 6.05 -14.79
N SER A 47 3.79 5.37 -13.67
CA SER A 47 3.65 5.94 -12.33
C SER A 47 4.83 6.86 -12.02
N SER A 48 4.50 8.04 -11.45
CA SER A 48 5.44 9.03 -10.91
C SER A 48 5.35 9.14 -9.38
N HIS A 49 4.87 8.10 -8.71
CA HIS A 49 4.72 8.06 -7.24
C HIS A 49 5.22 6.72 -6.69
N ALA A 50 5.54 6.68 -5.40
CA ALA A 50 6.04 5.47 -4.75
C ALA A 50 4.91 4.44 -4.52
N SER A 51 5.26 3.16 -4.36
CA SER A 51 4.27 2.11 -4.08
C SER A 51 3.54 2.29 -2.74
N SER A 52 4.08 3.12 -1.86
CA SER A 52 3.48 3.47 -0.56
C SER A 52 2.56 4.70 -0.62
N ASP A 53 2.34 5.30 -1.78
CA ASP A 53 1.53 6.51 -1.93
C ASP A 53 0.03 6.22 -1.76
N CYS A 54 -0.59 6.80 -0.74
CA CYS A 54 -2.03 6.66 -0.46
C CYS A 54 -2.94 7.30 -1.53
N ASN A 55 -2.39 8.12 -2.43
CA ASN A 55 -3.08 8.67 -3.59
C ASN A 55 -2.90 7.81 -4.86
N CYS A 56 -2.17 6.69 -4.87
CA CYS A 56 -2.10 5.82 -6.06
C CYS A 56 -3.53 5.41 -6.46
N PRO A 57 -3.93 5.61 -7.73
CA PRO A 57 -5.28 5.29 -8.20
C PRO A 57 -5.63 3.81 -7.97
N THR A 58 -4.65 2.91 -8.14
CA THR A 58 -4.83 1.49 -7.85
C THR A 58 -5.10 1.24 -6.37
N PHE A 59 -4.39 1.92 -5.45
CA PHE A 59 -4.63 1.79 -4.02
C PHE A 59 -6.04 2.25 -3.65
N ARG A 60 -6.42 3.46 -4.09
CA ARG A 60 -7.76 4.02 -3.83
C ARG A 60 -8.88 3.14 -4.36
N LYS A 61 -8.67 2.50 -5.52
CA LYS A 61 -9.62 1.52 -6.07
C LYS A 61 -9.74 0.30 -5.15
N GLN A 62 -8.61 -0.27 -4.72
CA GLN A 62 -8.61 -1.44 -3.83
C GLN A 62 -9.28 -1.16 -2.48
N CYS A 63 -9.10 0.03 -1.90
CA CYS A 63 -9.84 0.43 -0.70
C CYS A 63 -11.35 0.41 -0.94
N LYS A 64 -11.83 1.03 -2.02
CA LYS A 64 -13.26 1.04 -2.37
C LYS A 64 -13.82 -0.36 -2.61
N ASP A 65 -13.06 -1.22 -3.28
CA ASP A 65 -13.45 -2.61 -3.53
C ASP A 65 -13.56 -3.38 -2.21
N LEU A 66 -12.60 -3.20 -1.29
CA LEU A 66 -12.64 -3.80 0.04
C LEU A 66 -13.84 -3.32 0.85
N ASP A 67 -14.07 -2.02 0.88
CA ASP A 67 -15.19 -1.41 1.61
C ASP A 67 -16.55 -1.86 1.06
N SER A 68 -16.63 -2.13 -0.24
CA SER A 68 -17.84 -2.68 -0.87
C SER A 68 -18.15 -4.11 -0.39
N HIS A 69 -17.11 -4.87 -0.01
CA HIS A 69 -17.25 -6.23 0.52
C HIS A 69 -17.51 -6.23 2.03
N PHE A 70 -17.01 -5.23 2.74
CA PHE A 70 -17.12 -5.07 4.18
C PHE A 70 -17.75 -3.70 4.49
N PRO A 71 -19.07 -3.54 4.35
CA PRO A 71 -19.75 -2.25 4.51
C PRO A 71 -19.57 -1.64 5.92
N GLU A 72 -19.23 -2.47 6.92
CA GLU A 72 -18.81 -2.03 8.26
C GLU A 72 -17.58 -1.10 8.26
N ASN A 73 -16.69 -1.19 7.27
CA ASN A 73 -15.54 -0.28 7.12
C ASN A 73 -15.98 1.16 6.78
N CYS A 74 -17.11 1.33 6.10
CA CYS A 74 -17.69 2.63 5.75
C CYS A 74 -18.60 3.18 6.83
N MET A 75 -18.88 2.42 7.89
CA MET A 75 -19.75 2.87 8.96
C MET A 75 -19.00 3.91 9.81
N PRO A 76 -19.62 5.09 10.08
CA PRO A 76 -19.02 6.05 10.99
C PRO A 76 -18.85 5.37 12.36
N THR A 77 -17.65 5.47 12.92
CA THR A 77 -17.42 4.99 14.28
C THR A 77 -18.31 5.80 15.21
N PHE A 78 -19.25 5.15 15.88
CA PHE A 78 -19.95 5.77 16.99
C PHE A 78 -18.97 5.84 18.15
N PRO A 79 -18.51 7.04 18.57
CA PRO A 79 -17.65 7.13 19.73
C PRO A 79 -18.43 6.59 20.92
N THR A 80 -17.97 5.48 21.49
CA THR A 80 -18.42 5.09 22.82
C THR A 80 -17.90 6.16 23.76
N ASN A 81 -18.80 6.82 24.50
CA ASN A 81 -18.41 7.62 25.65
C ASN A 81 -17.79 6.66 26.66
N ASP A 82 -16.52 6.31 26.46
CA ASP A 82 -15.68 5.66 27.45
C ASP A 82 -15.21 6.79 28.38
N PRO A 83 -15.72 6.90 29.62
CA PRO A 83 -15.15 7.83 30.56
C PRO A 83 -13.74 7.31 30.90
N ALA A 84 -12.75 7.98 30.31
CA ALA A 84 -11.34 8.05 30.69
C ALA A 84 -10.87 7.02 31.75
N SER A 85 -9.96 6.12 31.33
CA SER A 85 -8.98 5.52 32.25
C SER A 85 -8.04 6.58 32.83
#